data_AF-A0A7C6W7X4-F1
#
_entry.id   AF-A0A7C6W7X4-F1
#
_cell.length_a   1.000
_cell.length_b   1.000
_cell.length_c   1.000
_cell.angle_alpha   90.00
_cell.angle_beta   90.00
_cell.angle_gamma   90.00
#
_symmetry.space_group_name_H-M   'P 1'
#
loop_
_entity.id
_entity.type
_entity.pdbx_description
1 polymer ?
#
loop_
_entity_poly.entity_id
_entity_poly.type
_entity_poly.pdbx_seq_one_letter_code
_entity_poly.pdbx_strand_id
1 'polypeptide(L)'
;MELLRVEFSTSQAINFSSVFNGVGLIDELFIQNLSEQDIFDVDISVSCPQGLLKPCRYHLDILPKNLKIDVNTLDIEFDYNYLTVLENIVYGEIILSIQSQGQELFLQKNPITI
;
A
#
# COMPACT_ATOMS: atom_id res chain seq x y z
N MET A 1 -22.48 -6.85 2.24
CA MET A 1 -22.06 -5.83 3.23
C MET A 1 -20.57 -5.64 3.03
N GLU A 2 -20.11 -4.40 3.01
CA GLU A 2 -18.70 -4.06 2.88
C GLU A 2 -18.02 -4.34 4.23
N LEU A 3 -17.01 -5.21 4.24
CA LEU A 3 -16.39 -5.74 5.46
C LEU A 3 -15.29 -4.81 6.01
N LEU A 4 -14.65 -4.08 5.10
CA LEU A 4 -13.60 -3.12 5.38
C LEU A 4 -13.94 -1.78 4.74
N ARG A 5 -13.60 -0.69 5.43
CA ARG A 5 -13.42 0.63 4.82
C ARG A 5 -11.94 0.92 4.76
N VAL A 6 -11.45 1.28 3.59
CA VAL A 6 -10.04 1.59 3.35
C VAL A 6 -9.93 2.98 2.76
N GLU A 7 -9.05 3.79 3.35
CA GLU A 7 -8.66 5.09 2.81
C GLU A 7 -7.21 4.94 2.35
N PHE A 8 -7.00 4.85 1.04
CA PHE A 8 -5.69 4.65 0.44
C PHE A 8 -5.43 5.67 -0.67
N SER A 9 -4.49 6.57 -0.45
CA SER A 9 -4.06 7.58 -1.40
C SER A 9 -2.56 7.55 -1.60
N THR A 10 -2.15 7.84 -2.84
CA THR A 10 -0.75 7.77 -3.26
C THR A 10 -0.41 8.96 -4.13
N SER A 11 0.86 9.33 -4.11
CA SER A 11 1.43 10.29 -5.06
C SER A 11 1.19 9.83 -6.51
N GLN A 12 0.68 10.74 -7.34
CA GLN A 12 0.38 10.46 -8.76
C GLN A 12 1.63 10.39 -9.64
N ALA A 13 2.72 11.02 -9.19
CA ALA A 13 3.99 11.02 -9.89
C ALA A 13 5.15 10.97 -8.90
N ILE A 14 6.16 10.17 -9.20
CA ILE A 14 7.38 10.10 -8.42
C ILE A 14 8.59 10.01 -9.35
N ASN A 15 9.73 10.52 -8.93
CA ASN A 15 10.98 10.37 -9.65
C ASN A 15 12.13 10.25 -8.65
N PHE A 16 13.33 9.99 -9.15
CA PHE A 16 14.54 9.84 -8.32
C PHE A 16 14.75 11.03 -7.37
N SER A 17 14.62 12.26 -7.86
CA SER A 17 14.81 13.47 -7.06
C SER A 17 13.77 13.59 -5.95
N SER A 18 12.49 13.27 -6.23
CA SER A 18 11.42 13.28 -5.23
C SER A 18 11.73 12.30 -4.10
N VAL A 19 12.10 11.05 -4.43
CA VAL A 19 12.44 10.04 -3.42
C VAL A 19 13.66 10.46 -2.60
N PHE A 20 14.71 10.96 -3.26
CA PHE A 20 15.94 11.41 -2.57
C PHE A 20 15.68 12.60 -1.63
N ASN A 21 14.69 13.42 -1.94
CA ASN A 21 14.23 14.53 -1.10
C ASN A 21 13.21 14.11 -0.03
N GLY A 22 12.94 12.81 0.14
CA GLY A 22 12.06 12.28 1.17
C GLY A 22 10.57 12.40 0.86
N VAL A 23 10.17 12.56 -0.41
CA VAL A 23 8.76 12.49 -0.80
C VAL A 23 8.27 11.05 -0.66
N GLY A 24 7.27 10.85 0.19
CA GLY A 24 6.62 9.55 0.39
C GLY A 24 5.73 9.16 -0.80
N LEU A 25 5.58 7.86 -1.03
CA LEU A 25 4.67 7.35 -2.06
C LEU A 25 3.22 7.28 -1.59
N ILE A 26 3.02 6.86 -0.34
CA ILE A 26 1.71 6.72 0.29
C ILE A 26 1.45 7.98 1.08
N ASP A 27 0.37 8.69 0.75
CA ASP A 27 -0.03 9.91 1.43
C ASP A 27 -0.93 9.57 2.63
N GLU A 28 -1.87 8.63 2.44
CA GLU A 28 -2.73 8.11 3.50
C GLU A 28 -3.00 6.61 3.31
N LEU A 29 -2.91 5.86 4.40
CA LEU A 29 -3.37 4.48 4.49
C LEU A 29 -4.05 4.21 5.83
N PHE A 30 -5.38 4.16 5.81
CA PHE A 30 -6.18 3.74 6.95
C PHE A 30 -7.06 2.54 6.61
N ILE A 31 -7.21 1.65 7.57
CA ILE A 31 -8.06 0.47 7.45
C ILE A 31 -9.01 0.45 8.63
N GLN A 32 -10.30 0.28 8.35
CA GLN A 32 -11.34 0.17 9.36
C GLN A 32 -12.14 -1.10 9.15
N ASN A 33 -12.23 -1.93 10.19
CA ASN A 33 -13.14 -3.07 10.21
C ASN A 33 -14.57 -2.57 10.47
N LEU A 34 -15.48 -2.78 9.52
CA LEU A 34 -16.89 -2.39 9.63
C LEU A 34 -17.79 -3.51 10.12
N SER A 35 -17.25 -4.70 10.33
CA SER A 35 -18.01 -5.86 10.79
C SER A 35 -18.24 -5.85 12.29
N GLU A 36 -19.20 -6.66 12.74
CA GLU A 36 -19.49 -6.84 14.17
C GLU A 36 -18.51 -7.78 14.88
N GLN A 37 -17.54 -8.34 14.13
CA GLN A 37 -16.60 -9.36 14.60
C GLN A 37 -15.16 -8.92 14.34
N ASP A 38 -14.23 -9.48 15.11
CA ASP A 38 -12.80 -9.27 14.86
C ASP A 38 -12.38 -10.05 13.62
N ILE A 39 -11.45 -9.49 12.84
CA ILE A 39 -10.85 -10.16 11.69
C ILE A 39 -9.46 -10.61 12.12
N PHE A 40 -9.16 -11.88 11.96
CA PHE A 40 -7.89 -12.48 12.38
C PHE A 40 -6.95 -12.66 11.19
N ASP A 41 -5.65 -12.72 11.47
CA ASP A 41 -4.63 -13.13 10.49
C ASP A 41 -4.69 -12.27 9.23
N VAL A 42 -4.50 -10.95 9.40
CA VAL A 42 -4.65 -9.96 8.35
C VAL A 42 -3.29 -9.57 7.76
N ASP A 43 -3.11 -9.87 6.48
CA ASP A 43 -1.94 -9.46 5.70
C ASP A 43 -2.27 -8.24 4.86
N ILE A 44 -1.50 -7.17 5.06
CA ILE A 44 -1.57 -5.93 4.28
C ILE A 44 -0.31 -5.86 3.44
N SER A 45 -0.46 -5.70 2.13
CA SER A 45 0.67 -5.63 1.21
C SER A 45 0.55 -4.46 0.27
N VAL A 46 1.68 -3.78 0.05
CA VAL A 46 1.82 -2.73 -0.95
C VAL A 46 2.89 -3.17 -1.95
N SER A 47 2.57 -3.06 -3.24
CA SER A 47 3.48 -3.45 -4.30
C SER A 47 3.36 -2.53 -5.52
N CYS A 48 4.42 -2.50 -6.32
CA CYS A 48 4.43 -1.87 -7.62
C CYS A 48 4.99 -2.88 -8.62
N PRO A 49 4.17 -3.44 -9.55
CA PRO A 49 4.61 -4.47 -10.49
C PRO A 49 5.81 -4.06 -11.36
N GLN A 50 5.97 -2.76 -11.57
CA GLN A 50 7.07 -2.19 -12.35
C GLN A 50 8.42 -2.28 -11.61
N GLY A 51 8.43 -2.61 -10.32
CA GLY A 51 9.66 -2.77 -9.53
C GLY A 51 10.12 -1.51 -8.81
N LEU A 52 9.30 -0.44 -8.79
CA LEU A 52 9.60 0.80 -8.05
C LEU A 52 9.79 0.55 -6.54
N LEU A 53 9.07 -0.43 -6.00
CA LEU A 53 9.04 -0.74 -4.58
C LEU A 53 9.61 -2.12 -4.34
N LYS A 54 10.36 -2.26 -3.25
CA LYS A 54 10.58 -3.58 -2.69
C LYS A 54 9.26 -4.13 -2.13
N PRO A 55 9.05 -5.45 -2.14
CA PRO A 55 7.83 -6.04 -1.59
C PRO A 55 7.64 -5.63 -0.12
N CYS A 56 6.56 -4.92 0.17
CA CYS A 56 6.21 -4.50 1.53
C CYS A 56 5.01 -5.27 2.03
N ARG A 57 5.14 -5.89 3.21
CA ARG A 57 4.08 -6.65 3.86
C ARG A 57 4.05 -6.33 5.33
N TYR A 58 2.86 -6.14 5.86
CA TYR A 58 2.60 -5.92 7.27
C TYR A 58 1.52 -6.89 7.73
N HIS A 59 1.82 -7.59 8.81
CA HIS A 59 0.96 -8.62 9.37
C HIS A 59 0.32 -8.12 10.67
N LEU A 60 -0.98 -8.34 10.79
CA LEU A 60 -1.77 -8.07 11.99
C LEU A 60 -2.44 -9.36 12.46
N ASP A 61 -2.15 -9.78 13.69
CA ASP A 61 -2.81 -10.95 14.28
C ASP A 61 -4.33 -10.74 14.36
N ILE A 62 -4.76 -9.52 14.68
CA ILE A 62 -6.16 -9.13 14.85
C ILE A 62 -6.38 -7.70 14.35
N LEU A 63 -7.40 -7.52 13.52
CA LEU A 63 -8.02 -6.23 13.21
C LEU A 63 -9.38 -6.15 13.96
N PRO A 64 -9.44 -5.47 15.12
CA PRO A 64 -10.61 -5.45 15.98
C PRO A 64 -11.84 -4.85 15.32
N LYS A 65 -13.03 -5.33 15.69
CA LYS A 65 -14.31 -4.81 15.20
C LYS A 65 -14.44 -3.30 15.43
N ASN A 66 -14.99 -2.60 14.44
CA ASN A 66 -15.25 -1.16 14.47
C ASN A 66 -14.02 -0.27 14.75
N LEU A 67 -12.80 -0.82 14.70
CA LEU A 67 -11.58 -0.06 14.93
C LEU A 67 -11.01 0.43 13.60
N LYS A 68 -10.60 1.69 13.57
CA LYS A 68 -9.78 2.28 12.52
C LYS A 68 -8.32 2.25 12.95
N ILE A 69 -7.46 1.67 12.13
CA ILE A 69 -6.02 1.67 12.32
C ILE A 69 -5.34 2.56 11.27
N ASP A 70 -4.30 3.24 11.71
CA ASP A 70 -3.36 3.96 10.84
C ASP A 70 -2.24 2.99 10.47
N VAL A 71 -2.03 2.78 9.18
CA VAL A 71 -0.99 1.90 8.65
C VAL A 71 0.05 2.69 7.85
N ASN A 72 0.12 4.01 8.02
CA ASN A 72 1.18 4.86 7.47
C ASN A 72 2.58 4.49 8.02
N THR A 73 2.66 3.61 9.02
CA THR A 73 3.91 3.05 9.54
C THR A 73 4.49 1.91 8.69
N LEU A 74 3.81 1.48 7.61
CA LEU A 74 4.37 0.57 6.62
C LEU A 74 5.68 1.16 6.07
N ASP A 75 6.78 0.45 6.28
CA ASP A 75 8.09 0.85 5.79
C ASP A 75 8.16 0.59 4.27
N ILE A 76 7.85 1.63 3.49
CA ILE A 76 7.88 1.58 2.02
C ILE A 76 9.30 1.88 1.56
N GLU A 77 10.02 0.83 1.16
CA GLU A 77 11.35 0.98 0.60
C GLU A 77 11.31 1.03 -0.93
N PHE A 78 11.86 2.11 -1.50
CA PHE A 78 12.04 2.25 -2.95
C PHE A 78 13.22 1.41 -3.45
N ASP A 79 13.08 0.87 -4.65
CA ASP A 79 14.23 0.32 -5.39
C ASP A 79 14.98 1.47 -6.08
N TYR A 80 16.03 1.95 -5.42
CA TYR A 80 16.89 3.00 -5.98
C TYR A 80 17.60 2.57 -7.26
N ASN A 81 17.92 1.28 -7.43
CA ASN A 81 18.55 0.82 -8.67
C ASN A 81 17.59 0.99 -9.84
N TYR A 82 16.32 0.64 -9.64
CA TYR A 82 15.26 0.85 -10.64
C TYR A 82 15.17 2.32 -11.05
N LEU A 83 15.15 3.25 -10.07
CA LEU A 83 15.06 4.68 -10.35
C LEU A 83 16.30 5.25 -11.06
N THR A 84 17.50 4.74 -10.77
CA THR A 84 18.74 5.25 -11.38
C THR A 84 18.91 4.91 -12.86
N VAL A 85 18.26 3.84 -13.33
CA VAL A 85 18.37 3.36 -14.72
C VAL A 85 17.16 3.74 -15.57
N LEU A 86 16.23 4.52 -15.02
CA LEU A 86 15.00 4.91 -15.70
C LEU A 86 15.29 6.01 -16.74
N GLU A 87 15.27 5.65 -18.02
CA GLU A 87 15.57 6.60 -19.11
C GLU A 87 14.32 7.27 -19.69
N ASN A 88 13.13 6.70 -19.47
CA ASN A 88 11.87 7.15 -20.01
C ASN A 88 10.78 7.16 -18.94
N ILE A 89 9.75 7.98 -19.15
CA ILE A 89 8.55 7.99 -18.31
C ILE A 89 7.89 6.61 -18.37
N VAL A 90 7.59 6.04 -17.20
CA VAL A 90 6.89 4.77 -17.06
C VAL A 90 5.54 5.01 -16.38
N TYR A 91 4.48 4.47 -16.98
CA TYR A 91 3.16 4.42 -16.34
C TYR A 91 3.01 3.10 -15.60
N GLY A 92 2.61 3.18 -14.34
CA GLY A 92 2.47 2.01 -13.48
C GLY A 92 1.29 2.09 -12.54
N GLU A 93 1.26 1.15 -11.61
CA GLU A 93 0.24 1.11 -10.56
C GLU A 93 0.86 0.74 -9.22
N ILE A 94 0.38 1.38 -8.16
CA ILE A 94 0.59 0.96 -6.77
C ILE A 94 -0.62 0.14 -6.36
N ILE A 95 -0.35 -1.08 -5.92
CA ILE A 95 -1.37 -2.05 -5.55
C ILE A 95 -1.34 -2.22 -4.04
N LEU A 96 -2.46 -1.93 -3.39
CA LEU A 96 -2.74 -2.30 -2.01
C LEU A 96 -3.63 -3.54 -2.02
N SER A 97 -3.21 -4.60 -1.34
CA SER A 97 -4.02 -5.80 -1.11
C SER A 97 -4.10 -6.09 0.38
N ILE A 98 -5.31 -6.38 0.85
CA ILE A 98 -5.58 -6.80 2.22
C ILE A 98 -6.21 -8.19 2.16
N GLN A 99 -5.60 -9.14 2.84
CA GLN A 99 -6.05 -10.53 2.89
C GLN A 99 -6.25 -10.94 4.34
N SER A 100 -7.18 -11.86 4.59
CA SER A 100 -7.33 -12.53 5.88
C SER A 100 -7.43 -14.02 5.66
N GLN A 101 -6.57 -14.80 6.32
CA GLN A 101 -6.54 -16.27 6.19
C GLN A 101 -6.44 -16.73 4.72
N GLY A 102 -5.70 -15.97 3.90
CA GLY A 102 -5.54 -16.22 2.46
C GLY A 102 -6.73 -15.80 1.57
N GLN A 103 -7.80 -15.23 2.14
CA GLN A 103 -8.92 -14.67 1.38
C GLN A 103 -8.72 -13.17 1.16
N GLU A 104 -8.87 -12.72 -0.09
CA GLU A 104 -8.85 -11.29 -0.42
C GLU A 104 -10.06 -10.58 0.19
N LEU A 105 -9.78 -9.58 1.03
CA LEU A 105 -10.80 -8.70 1.62
C LEU A 105 -10.88 -7.37 0.88
N PHE A 106 -9.77 -6.91 0.32
CA PHE A 106 -9.69 -5.64 -0.38
C PHE A 106 -8.55 -5.63 -1.39
N LEU A 107 -8.78 -4.96 -2.52
CA LEU A 107 -7.78 -4.69 -3.54
C LEU A 107 -8.04 -3.30 -4.13
N GLN A 108 -7.05 -2.43 -4.08
CA GLN A 108 -7.08 -1.14 -4.75
C GLN A 108 -5.80 -0.92 -5.54
N LYS A 109 -5.97 -0.30 -6.71
CA LYS A 109 -4.90 0.03 -7.64
C LYS A 109 -4.93 1.51 -7.91
N ASN A 110 -3.86 2.20 -7.58
CA ASN A 110 -3.70 3.63 -7.86
C ASN A 110 -2.68 3.81 -8.98
N PRO A 111 -3.01 4.56 -10.05
CA PRO A 111 -2.06 4.82 -11.12
C PRO A 111 -0.91 5.72 -10.62
N ILE A 112 0.27 5.49 -11.15
CA ILE A 112 1.45 6.33 -10.90
C ILE A 112 2.24 6.56 -12.18
N THR A 113 2.83 7.75 -12.28
CA THR A 113 3.85 8.07 -13.27
C THR A 113 5.23 8.04 -12.59
N ILE A 114 6.18 7.30 -13.16
CA ILE A 114 7.54 7.15 -12.66
C ILE A 114 8.51 7.75 -13.67
#